data_AF-A0A7K4TLI7-F1
#
_entry.id   AF-A0A7K4TLI7-F1
#
_cell.length_a   1.000
_cell.length_b   1.000
_cell.length_c   1.000
_cell.angle_alpha   90.00
_cell.angle_beta   90.00
_cell.angle_gamma   90.00
#
_symmetry.space_group_name_H-M   'P 1'
#
loop_
_entity.id
_entity.type
_entity.pdbx_description
1 polymer ?
#
loop_
_entity_poly.entity_id
_entity_poly.type
_entity_poly.pdbx_seq_one_letter_code
_entity_poly.pdbx_strand_id
1 'polypeptide(L)' 'WKYLGWNITQSQVSPQKLSIRAKLRTLNDVQKLMGDFQWLRPVAGITNDELDVL' A
#
# COMPACT_ATOMS: atom_id res chain seq x y z
N TRP A 1 -8.32 11.69 12.06
CA TRP A 1 -8.72 10.45 12.75
C TRP A 1 -7.82 9.30 12.31
N LYS A 2 -7.46 8.40 13.23
CA LYS A 2 -6.69 7.18 12.92
C LYS A 2 -7.64 5.99 12.88
N TYR A 3 -7.77 5.32 11.74
CA TYR A 3 -8.67 4.17 11.58
C TYR A 3 -8.02 3.09 10.71
N LEU A 4 -7.98 1.83 11.17
CA LEU A 4 -7.39 0.69 10.44
C LEU A 4 -5.99 0.95 9.85
N GLY A 5 -5.12 1.68 10.56
CA GLY A 5 -3.77 2.02 10.04
C GLY A 5 -3.73 3.20 9.06
N TRP A 6 -4.86 3.87 8.83
CA TRP A 6 -4.99 5.06 8.00
C TRP A 6 -5.01 6.33 8.83
N ASN A 7 -4.44 7.38 8.30
CA ASN A 7 -4.63 8.75 8.75
C ASN A 7 -5.64 9.43 7.82
N ILE A 8 -6.83 9.67 8.36
CA ILE A 8 -7.95 10.26 7.63
C ILE A 8 -8.12 11.70 8.13
N THR A 9 -7.89 12.67 7.27
CA THR A 9 -8.19 14.08 7.48
C THR A 9 -9.47 14.46 6.72
N GLN A 10 -9.95 15.70 6.88
CA GLN A 10 -11.15 16.15 6.15
C GLN A 10 -10.98 16.15 4.61
N SER A 11 -9.75 16.19 4.11
CA SER A 11 -9.46 16.32 2.68
C SER A 11 -8.58 15.20 2.11
N GLN A 12 -7.92 14.39 2.95
CA GLN A 12 -6.98 13.37 2.50
C GLN A 12 -7.03 12.11 3.35
N VAL A 13 -6.83 10.97 2.69
CA VAL A 13 -6.63 9.67 3.33
C VAL A 13 -5.22 9.19 2.98
N SER A 14 -4.38 9.00 3.99
CA SER A 14 -3.01 8.52 3.81
C SER A 14 -2.71 7.34 4.73
N PRO A 15 -1.86 6.39 4.30
CA PRO A 15 -1.45 5.31 5.19
C PRO A 15 -0.50 5.86 6.27
N GLN A 16 -0.62 5.38 7.51
CA GLN A 16 0.19 5.91 8.62
C GLN A 16 1.68 5.54 8.54
N LYS A 17 2.01 4.42 7.88
CA LYS A 17 3.36 3.85 7.90
C LYS A 17 3.75 3.29 6.53
N LEU A 18 3.40 3.97 5.45
CA LEU A 18 3.81 3.56 4.12
C LEU A 18 5.32 3.81 3.95
N SER A 19 6.14 2.83 4.31
CA SER A 19 7.56 2.81 4.01
C SER A 19 7.79 1.80 2.88
N ILE A 20 7.56 2.24 1.65
CA ILE A 20 7.86 1.46 0.45
C ILE A 20 9.37 1.26 0.41
N ARG A 21 9.84 0.08 0.80
CA ARG A 21 11.26 -0.28 0.72
C ARG A 21 11.56 -0.71 -0.71
N ALA A 22 12.06 0.21 -1.53
CA ALA A 22 12.43 -0.08 -2.92
C ALA A 22 13.65 -1.01 -3.07
N LYS A 23 14.35 -1.33 -1.97
CA LYS A 23 15.51 -2.23 -1.98
C LYS A 23 15.09 -3.67 -1.70
N LEU A 24 14.51 -4.31 -2.71
CA LEU A 24 14.08 -5.70 -2.66
C LEU A 24 15.32 -6.60 -2.83
N ARG A 25 15.72 -7.30 -1.77
CA ARG A 25 16.87 -8.24 -1.81
C ARG A 25 16.45 -9.68 -1.58
N THR A 26 15.32 -9.89 -0.92
CA THR A 26 14.83 -11.21 -0.53
C THR A 26 13.36 -11.38 -0.92
N LEU A 27 12.90 -12.62 -1.06
CA LEU A 27 11.50 -12.94 -1.32
C LEU A 27 10.56 -12.34 -0.26
N ASN A 28 11.00 -12.31 0.99
CA ASN A 28 10.27 -11.68 2.09
C ASN A 28 10.08 -10.16 1.88
N ASP A 29 11.05 -9.47 1.27
CA ASP A 29 10.92 -8.04 0.96
C ASP A 29 9.88 -7.82 -0.13
N VAL A 30 9.85 -8.68 -1.15
CA VAL A 30 8.85 -8.65 -2.23
C VAL A 30 7.45 -8.94 -1.68
N GLN A 31 7.32 -9.94 -0.80
CA GLN A 31 6.05 -10.28 -0.15
C GLN A 31 5.52 -9.13 0.72
N LYS A 32 6.39 -8.46 1.47
CA LYS A 32 6.01 -7.27 2.25
C LYS A 32 5.58 -6.11 1.36
N LEU A 33 6.30 -5.86 0.27
CA LEU A 33 5.93 -4.82 -0.70
C LEU A 33 4.56 -5.10 -1.32
N MET A 34 4.30 -6.35 -1.71
CA MET A 34 2.98 -6.76 -2.23
C MET A 34 1.87 -6.58 -1.19
N GLY A 35 2.15 -6.89 0.08
CA GLY A 35 1.23 -6.61 1.19
C GLY A 35 0.94 -5.12 1.35
N ASP A 36 1.97 -4.27 1.29
CA ASP A 36 1.83 -2.81 1.37
C ASP A 36 1.02 -2.25 0.19
N PHE A 37 1.20 -2.78 -1.02
CA PHE A 37 0.37 -2.42 -2.18
C PHE A 37 -1.07 -2.90 -2.07
N GLN A 38 -1.30 -4.09 -1.51
CA GLN A 38 -2.66 -4.57 -1.22
C GLN A 38 -3.38 -3.65 -0.25
N TRP A 39 -2.69 -3.11 0.74
CA TRP A 39 -3.24 -2.09 1.63
C TRP A 39 -3.58 -0.80 0.89
N LEU A 40 -2.83 -0.41 -0.14
CA LEU A 40 -3.12 0.81 -0.92
C LEU A 40 -4.33 0.69 -1.86
N ARG A 41 -4.83 -0.52 -2.15
CA ARG A 41 -5.95 -0.74 -3.09
C ARG A 41 -7.17 0.17 -2.87
N PRO A 42 -7.66 0.43 -1.63
CA PRO A 42 -8.87 1.23 -1.42
C PRO A 42 -8.71 2.71 -1.77
N VAL A 43 -7.48 3.23 -1.80
CA VAL A 43 -7.19 4.66 -2.02
C VAL A 43 -6.47 4.94 -3.32
N ALA A 44 -5.71 3.99 -3.85
CA ALA A 44 -4.91 4.18 -5.04
C ALA A 44 -5.72 3.99 -6.34
N GLY A 45 -6.94 3.46 -6.25
CA GLY A 45 -7.78 3.19 -7.43
C GLY A 45 -7.22 2.10 -8.35
N ILE A 46 -6.23 1.34 -7.87
CA ILE A 46 -5.58 0.26 -8.63
C ILE A 46 -6.59 -0.86 -8.81
N THR A 47 -7.00 -1.08 -10.06
CA THR A 47 -7.90 -2.19 -10.42
C THR A 47 -7.13 -3.51 -10.45
N ASN A 48 -7.82 -4.64 -10.28
CA ASN A 48 -7.15 -5.95 -10.29
C ASN A 48 -6.37 -6.19 -11.60
N ASP A 49 -6.85 -5.63 -12.72
CA ASP A 49 -6.22 -5.75 -14.03
C ASP A 49 -4.83 -5.10 -14.10
N GLU A 50 -4.57 -4.04 -13.32
CA GLU A 50 -3.25 -3.39 -13.27
C GLU A 50 -2.22 -4.16 -12.44
N LEU A 51 -2.68 -5.02 -11.52
CA LEU A 51 -1.82 -5.85 -10.68
C LEU A 51 -1.47 -7.19 -11.32
N ASP A 52 -2.30 -7.68 -12.26
CA ASP A 52 -2.08 -8.94 -12.98
C ASP A 52 -0.99 -8.84 -14.06
N VAL A 53 -0.62 -7.60 -14.43
CA VAL A 53 0.37 -7.30 -15.48
C VAL A 53 1.81 -7.18 -14.92
N LEU A 54 1.99 -7.18 -13.59
CA LEU A 54 3.31 -7.13 -12.92
C LEU A 54 3.88 -8.53 -12.66
#